data_AF-A0A1I7VMY5-F1
#
_entry.id   AF-A0A1I7VMY5-F1
#
_cell.length_a   1.000
_cell.length_b   1.000
_cell.length_c   1.000
_cell.angle_alpha   90.00
_cell.angle_beta   90.00
_cell.angle_gamma   90.00
#
_symmetry.space_group_name_H-M   'P 1'
#
loop_
_entity.id
_entity.type
_entity.pdbx_description
1 polymer ?
#
loop_
_entity_poly.entity_id
_entity_poly.type
_entity_poly.pdbx_seq_one_letter_code
_entity_poly.pdbx_strand_id
1 'polypeptide(L)'
;MLPVGFLSGMSACVVYENWKKRQPSKAMPIQSLGRFERMMESMEGSMMRMSLPRKTPTPTPPVKGSFPLDHEGQCRYEMLKYMLCLNEHEQKIGECRDSAKVYLKCRIDNGLMQQEEWKYLGFSGEKGT
;
A
#
# COMPACT_ATOMS: atom_id res chain seq x y z
N MET A 1 17.09 55.31 13.42
CA MET A 1 15.77 55.11 14.06
C MET A 1 14.92 54.28 13.11
N LEU A 2 14.84 52.96 13.33
CA LEU A 2 13.99 52.05 12.55
C LEU A 2 12.69 51.84 13.34
N PRO A 3 11.50 51.93 12.71
CA PRO A 3 10.26 51.77 13.44
C PRO A 3 10.11 50.31 13.83
N VAL A 4 10.14 50.09 15.14
CA VAL A 4 9.72 48.86 15.80
C VAL A 4 8.20 48.78 15.61
N GLY A 5 7.70 47.77 14.90
CA GLY A 5 6.27 47.70 14.64
C GLY A 5 5.79 46.34 14.14
N PHE A 6 5.01 45.68 15.00
CA PHE A 6 4.01 44.66 14.67
C PHE A 6 4.48 43.23 14.37
N LEU A 7 4.93 42.56 15.43
CA LEU A 7 4.44 41.21 15.72
C LEU A 7 2.93 41.30 16.02
N SER A 8 2.08 41.07 15.01
CA SER A 8 0.68 40.74 15.25
C SER A 8 0.47 39.31 14.77
N GLY A 9 0.20 38.45 15.75
CA GLY A 9 -0.07 37.04 15.54
C GLY A 9 -1.19 36.85 14.52
N MET A 10 -0.92 36.01 13.52
CA MET A 10 -1.99 35.39 12.76
C MET A 10 -2.84 34.61 13.77
N SER A 11 -4.00 35.17 14.08
CA SER A 11 -4.97 34.60 15.00
C SER A 11 -5.20 33.13 14.67
N ALA A 12 -5.19 32.26 15.69
CA ALA A 12 -5.49 30.84 15.55
C ALA A 12 -6.79 30.59 14.78
N CYS A 13 -7.72 31.56 14.77
CA CYS A 13 -8.94 31.55 13.95
C CYS A 13 -8.65 31.48 12.44
N VAL A 14 -7.65 32.18 11.91
CA VAL A 14 -7.35 32.18 10.46
C VAL A 14 -6.80 30.83 10.01
N VAL A 15 -5.97 30.21 10.85
CA VAL A 15 -5.45 28.86 10.63
C VAL A 15 -6.58 27.82 10.71
N TYR A 16 -7.47 27.94 11.70
CA TYR A 16 -8.63 27.06 11.87
C TYR A 16 -9.61 27.12 10.70
N GLU A 17 -9.95 28.33 10.23
CA GLU A 17 -10.86 28.52 9.10
C GLU A 17 -10.27 27.97 7.78
N ASN A 18 -8.96 28.09 7.55
CA ASN A 18 -8.31 27.50 6.37
C ASN A 18 -8.23 25.96 6.44
N TRP A 19 -8.04 25.38 7.62
CA TRP A 19 -8.05 23.93 7.82
C TRP A 19 -9.45 23.34 7.57
N LYS A 20 -10.51 24.02 8.04
CA LYS A 20 -11.91 23.62 7.83
C LYS A 20 -12.28 23.53 6.35
N LYS A 21 -11.73 24.41 5.50
CA LYS A 21 -11.94 24.40 4.04
C LYS A 21 -11.29 23.23 3.30
N ARG A 22 -10.33 22.51 3.93
CA ARG A 22 -9.62 21.37 3.34
C ARG A 22 -10.08 20.01 3.87
N GLN A 23 -11.14 19.96 4.67
CA GLN A 23 -11.66 18.69 5.17
C GLN A 23 -12.31 17.88 4.02
N PRO A 24 -11.95 16.60 3.85
CA PRO A 24 -12.64 15.73 2.90
C PRO A 24 -14.11 15.59 3.31
N SER A 25 -14.99 15.60 2.31
CA SER A 25 -16.44 15.52 2.50
C SER A 25 -16.83 14.26 3.26
N LYS A 26 -17.38 14.45 4.46
CA LYS A 26 -18.32 13.61 5.23
C LYS A 26 -17.97 12.12 5.32
N ALA A 27 -17.89 11.62 6.56
CA ALA A 27 -17.81 10.20 6.86
C ALA A 27 -18.81 9.37 6.03
N MET A 28 -18.35 8.27 5.43
CA MET A 28 -19.23 7.33 4.74
C MET A 28 -20.29 6.81 5.73
N PRO A 29 -21.58 6.80 5.36
CA PRO A 29 -22.62 6.25 6.23
C PRO A 29 -22.41 4.73 6.36
N ILE A 30 -22.24 4.24 7.59
CA ILE A 30 -22.36 2.80 7.89
C ILE A 30 -23.85 2.46 7.88
N GLN A 31 -24.47 2.45 6.70
CA GLN A 31 -25.90 2.11 6.52
C GLN A 31 -26.14 0.62 6.28
N SER A 32 -25.23 -0.26 6.75
CA SER A 32 -25.28 -1.69 6.43
C SER A 32 -25.47 -2.63 7.63
N LEU A 33 -25.48 -2.12 8.88
CA LEU A 33 -25.68 -3.00 10.04
C LEU A 33 -27.11 -3.56 10.14
N GLY A 34 -28.14 -2.78 9.77
CA GLY A 34 -29.54 -3.26 9.78
C GLY A 34 -29.96 -4.13 8.58
N ARG A 35 -29.08 -4.30 7.57
CA ARG A 35 -29.27 -5.25 6.47
C ARG A 35 -28.52 -6.57 6.75
N PHE A 36 -27.38 -6.50 7.44
CA PHE A 36 -26.67 -7.69 7.92
C PHE A 36 -27.44 -8.42 9.03
N GLU A 37 -28.04 -7.71 10.00
CA GLU A 37 -28.84 -8.34 11.06
C GLU A 37 -30.01 -9.17 10.49
N ARG A 38 -30.80 -8.60 9.56
CA ARG A 38 -31.93 -9.32 8.94
C ARG A 38 -31.52 -10.53 8.09
N MET A 39 -30.29 -10.55 7.57
CA MET A 39 -29.79 -11.70 6.80
C MET A 39 -29.40 -12.86 7.72
N MET A 40 -28.94 -12.58 8.93
CA MET A 40 -28.57 -13.62 9.91
C MET A 40 -29.78 -14.19 10.65
N GLU A 41 -30.85 -13.40 10.83
CA GLU A 41 -32.08 -13.83 11.54
C GLU A 41 -32.98 -14.74 10.67
N SER A 42 -32.81 -14.72 9.34
CA SER A 42 -33.52 -15.62 8.41
C SER A 42 -32.92 -17.04 8.34
N MET A 43 -31.84 -17.33 9.08
CA MET A 43 -31.13 -18.62 9.03
C MET A 43 -31.44 -19.57 10.20
N GLU A 44 -32.43 -19.26 11.04
CA GLU A 44 -32.89 -20.17 12.12
C GLU A 44 -33.88 -21.24 11.64
N GLY A 45 -33.90 -21.54 10.34
CA GLY A 45 -34.68 -22.62 9.76
C GLY A 45 -33.89 -23.39 8.71
N SER A 46 -33.42 -24.58 9.07
CA SER A 46 -32.95 -25.63 8.13
C SER A 46 -31.52 -25.56 7.58
N MET A 47 -30.49 -25.41 8.41
CA MET A 47 -29.14 -25.89 8.03
C MET A 47 -28.32 -26.44 9.21
N MET A 48 -28.75 -27.56 9.79
CA MET A 48 -27.87 -28.34 10.67
C MET A 48 -27.80 -29.79 10.20
N ARG A 49 -26.98 -30.06 9.17
CA ARG A 49 -26.33 -31.36 8.90
C ARG A 49 -25.35 -31.28 7.73
N MET A 50 -24.13 -30.81 8.00
CA MET A 50 -22.92 -31.17 7.24
C MET A 50 -21.75 -31.28 8.24
N SER A 51 -21.84 -32.24 9.16
CA SER A 51 -20.75 -32.61 10.05
C SER A 51 -19.86 -33.65 9.39
N LEU A 52 -18.85 -33.17 8.67
CA LEU A 52 -17.56 -33.86 8.53
C LEU A 52 -16.49 -32.86 8.97
N PRO A 53 -15.60 -33.20 9.92
CA PRO A 53 -14.49 -32.33 10.26
C PRO A 53 -13.59 -32.19 9.03
N ARG A 54 -13.73 -31.07 8.32
CA ARG A 54 -12.80 -30.70 7.26
C ARG A 54 -11.48 -30.41 7.98
N LYS A 55 -10.53 -31.36 7.91
CA LYS A 55 -9.14 -31.10 8.32
C LYS A 55 -8.74 -29.81 7.61
N THR A 56 -8.54 -28.75 8.38
CA THR A 56 -7.90 -27.54 7.89
C THR A 56 -6.54 -28.01 7.37
N PRO A 57 -6.22 -27.84 6.07
CA PRO A 57 -4.88 -28.12 5.61
C PRO A 57 -3.96 -27.25 6.46
N THR A 58 -3.07 -27.88 7.22
CA THR A 58 -1.97 -27.17 7.86
C THR A 58 -1.27 -26.39 6.74
N PRO A 59 -1.25 -25.06 6.78
CA PRO A 59 -0.66 -24.29 5.70
C PRO A 59 0.80 -24.70 5.62
N THR A 60 1.16 -25.43 4.56
CA THR A 60 2.56 -25.61 4.21
C THR A 60 3.08 -24.21 3.87
N PRO A 61 4.17 -23.77 4.52
CA PRO A 61 4.72 -22.46 4.20
C PRO A 61 5.03 -22.42 2.70
N PRO A 62 4.72 -21.31 2.01
CA PRO A 62 5.06 -21.18 0.60
C PRO A 62 6.57 -21.33 0.44
N VAL A 63 6.98 -22.02 -0.63
CA VAL A 63 8.37 -22.40 -0.89
C VAL A 63 9.33 -21.21 -0.85
N LYS A 64 8.85 -20.00 -1.18
CA LYS A 64 9.64 -18.74 -1.16
C LYS A 64 9.38 -17.85 0.07
N GLY A 65 8.62 -18.32 1.06
CA GLY A 65 8.24 -17.56 2.25
C GLY A 65 7.34 -16.36 1.95
N SER A 66 6.86 -15.68 3.00
CA SER A 66 6.25 -14.35 2.89
C SER A 66 7.36 -13.32 2.72
N PHE A 67 7.35 -12.54 1.62
CA PHE A 67 8.33 -11.49 1.41
C PHE A 67 8.37 -10.53 2.60
N PRO A 68 9.54 -10.28 3.22
CA PRO A 68 9.66 -9.26 4.24
C PRO A 68 9.26 -7.90 3.66
N LEU A 69 8.41 -7.18 4.39
CA LEU A 69 8.03 -5.81 4.04
C LEU A 69 9.18 -4.88 4.41
N ASP A 70 9.41 -3.87 3.57
CA ASP A 70 10.36 -2.78 3.85
C ASP A 70 9.77 -1.85 4.91
N HIS A 71 9.85 -2.26 6.18
CA HIS A 71 9.29 -1.51 7.31
C HIS A 71 10.05 -0.21 7.59
N GLU A 72 11.37 -0.22 7.38
CA GLU A 72 12.25 0.92 7.61
C GLU A 72 12.27 1.89 6.42
N GLY A 73 11.77 1.47 5.27
CA GLY A 73 11.72 2.28 4.06
C GLY A 73 13.09 2.47 3.42
N GLN A 74 13.99 1.50 3.57
CA GLN A 74 15.37 1.56 3.06
C GLN A 74 15.40 1.74 1.53
N CYS A 75 14.42 1.20 0.82
CA CYS A 75 14.30 1.30 -0.64
C CYS A 75 13.13 2.20 -1.08
N ARG A 76 12.68 3.10 -0.19
CA ARG A 76 11.54 3.98 -0.46
C ARG A 76 11.79 4.92 -1.64
N TYR A 77 13.02 5.40 -1.81
CA TYR A 77 13.34 6.36 -2.86
C TYR A 77 13.27 5.73 -4.26
N GLU A 78 13.84 4.54 -4.41
CA GLU A 78 13.80 3.74 -5.65
C GLU A 78 12.37 3.29 -5.95
N MET A 79 11.62 2.90 -4.91
CA MET A 79 10.19 2.60 -5.04
C MET A 79 9.42 3.80 -5.61
N LEU A 80 9.64 5.00 -5.06
CA LEU A 80 8.95 6.20 -5.53
C LEU A 80 9.30 6.53 -6.98
N LYS A 81 10.58 6.42 -7.38
CA LYS A 81 10.98 6.61 -8.79
C LYS A 81 10.25 5.66 -9.73
N TYR A 82 10.16 4.38 -9.35
CA TYR A 82 9.43 3.40 -10.13
C TYR A 82 7.93 3.75 -10.23
N MET A 83 7.30 4.16 -9.13
CA MET A 83 5.89 4.55 -9.11
C MET A 83 5.62 5.82 -9.92
N LEU A 84 6.54 6.79 -9.89
CA LEU A 84 6.46 8.00 -10.71
C LEU A 84 6.50 7.65 -12.20
N CYS A 85 7.44 6.78 -12.61
CA CYS A 85 7.51 6.31 -13.98
C CYS A 85 6.19 5.62 -14.41
N LEU A 86 5.65 4.72 -13.59
CA LEU A 86 4.38 4.06 -13.91
C LEU A 86 3.25 5.08 -14.08
N ASN A 87 3.22 6.12 -13.25
CA ASN A 87 2.21 7.17 -13.35
C ASN A 87 2.35 8.01 -14.63
N GLU A 88 3.58 8.32 -15.04
CA GLU A 88 3.88 9.08 -16.26
C GLU A 88 3.57 8.28 -17.54
N HIS A 89 3.77 6.96 -17.51
CA HIS A 89 3.59 6.08 -18.66
C HIS A 89 2.27 5.28 -18.65
N GLU A 90 1.24 5.75 -17.95
CA GLU A 90 -0.08 5.11 -17.92
C GLU A 90 -0.03 3.62 -17.52
N GLN A 91 0.78 3.29 -16.50
CA GLN A 91 0.99 1.94 -15.99
C GLN A 91 1.64 0.96 -16.98
N LYS A 92 2.30 1.46 -18.05
CA LYS A 92 3.09 0.63 -18.96
C LYS A 92 4.41 0.21 -18.31
N ILE A 93 4.43 -1.00 -17.77
CA ILE A 93 5.59 -1.58 -17.06
C ILE A 93 6.84 -1.66 -17.96
N GLY A 94 6.67 -1.86 -19.27
CA GLY A 94 7.77 -1.97 -20.24
C GLY A 94 8.70 -0.75 -20.27
N GLU A 95 8.13 0.45 -20.16
CA GLU A 95 8.88 1.72 -20.16
C GLU A 95 9.63 1.94 -18.84
N CYS A 96 9.17 1.31 -17.76
CA CYS A 96 9.68 1.52 -16.40
C CYS A 96 10.60 0.39 -15.91
N ARG A 97 11.09 -0.44 -16.83
CA ARG A 97 11.94 -1.60 -16.50
C ARG A 97 13.24 -1.20 -15.79
N ASP A 98 13.88 -0.12 -16.24
CA ASP A 98 15.12 0.36 -15.61
C ASP A 98 14.90 0.77 -14.15
N SER A 99 13.84 1.54 -13.89
CA SER A 99 13.45 1.96 -12.54
C SER A 99 13.06 0.76 -11.67
N ALA A 100 12.36 -0.23 -12.23
CA ALA A 100 12.01 -1.46 -11.55
C ALA A 100 13.26 -2.28 -11.16
N LYS A 101 14.26 -2.36 -12.05
CA LYS A 101 15.52 -3.06 -11.79
C LYS A 101 16.30 -2.43 -10.64
N VAL A 102 16.38 -1.10 -10.62
CA VAL A 102 17.04 -0.34 -9.53
C VAL A 102 16.34 -0.60 -8.20
N TYR A 103 15.01 -0.58 -8.18
CA TYR A 103 14.22 -0.87 -6.99
C TYR A 103 14.43 -2.30 -6.47
N LEU A 104 14.39 -3.29 -7.37
CA LEU A 104 14.63 -4.70 -7.00
C LEU A 104 16.07 -4.92 -6.52
N LYS A 105 17.05 -4.25 -7.15
CA LYS A 105 18.45 -4.30 -6.72
C LYS A 105 18.60 -3.80 -5.28
N CYS A 106 18.00 -2.66 -4.95
CA CYS A 106 18.02 -2.14 -3.58
C CYS A 106 17.49 -3.16 -2.57
N ARG A 107 16.40 -3.86 -2.91
CA ARG A 107 15.82 -4.87 -2.01
C ARG A 107 16.72 -6.10 -1.84
N ILE A 108 17.44 -6.51 -2.88
CA ILE A 108 18.40 -7.61 -2.81
C ILE A 108 19.60 -7.20 -1.95
N ASP A 109 20.16 -6.00 -2.19
CA ASP A 109 21.35 -5.50 -1.49
C ASP A 109 21.10 -5.31 0.02
N ASN A 110 19.87 -4.98 0.41
CA ASN A 110 19.46 -4.83 1.81
C ASN A 110 18.85 -6.11 2.44
N GLY A 111 18.86 -7.25 1.72
CA GLY A 111 18.30 -8.50 2.24
C GLY A 111 16.78 -8.51 2.45
N LEU A 112 16.07 -7.55 1.84
CA LEU A 112 14.60 -7.47 1.81
C LEU A 112 13.98 -8.39 0.72
N MET A 113 14.83 -9.13 0.02
CA MET A 113 14.50 -10.09 -1.02
C MET A 113 15.65 -11.10 -1.17
N GLN A 114 15.30 -12.38 -1.43
CA GLN A 114 16.30 -13.40 -1.74
C GLN A 114 17.05 -13.05 -3.03
N GLN A 115 18.35 -13.32 -3.06
CA GLN A 115 19.17 -13.14 -4.26
C GLN A 115 18.71 -14.13 -5.34
N GLU A 116 18.31 -13.59 -6.49
CA GLU A 116 17.77 -14.33 -7.63
C GLU A 116 18.43 -13.81 -8.91
N GLU A 117 18.55 -14.66 -9.92
CA GLU A 117 19.09 -14.23 -11.22
C GLU A 117 18.10 -13.29 -11.93
N TRP A 118 18.60 -12.23 -12.57
CA TRP A 118 17.81 -11.25 -13.30
C TRP A 118 16.86 -11.87 -14.33
N LYS A 119 17.26 -13.00 -14.93
CA LYS A 119 16.42 -13.77 -15.85
C LYS A 119 15.10 -14.22 -15.21
N TYR A 120 15.14 -14.69 -13.96
CA TYR A 120 13.94 -15.15 -13.23
C TYR A 120 13.07 -13.99 -12.74
N LEU A 121 13.65 -12.80 -12.60
CA LEU A 121 12.95 -11.56 -12.27
C LEU A 121 12.32 -10.89 -13.50
N GLY A 122 12.38 -11.53 -14.68
CA GLY A 122 11.81 -10.99 -15.91
C GLY A 122 12.71 -10.01 -16.65
N PHE A 123 14.02 -10.00 -16.37
CA PHE A 123 15.06 -9.16 -17.01
C PHE A 123 15.96 -9.95 -17.98
N SER A 124 15.37 -10.87 -18.73
CA SER A 124 16.05 -11.61 -19.80
C SER A 124 16.25 -10.72 -21.03
N GLY A 125 17.36 -9.99 -21.11
CA GLY A 125 17.71 -9.22 -22.32
C GLY A 125 18.66 -8.05 -22.11
N GLU A 126 18.88 -7.63 -20.87
CA GLU A 126 19.79 -6.52 -20.59
C GLU A 126 21.22 -7.05 -20.43
N LYS A 127 22.06 -6.79 -21.43
CA LYS A 127 23.50 -6.91 -21.26
C LYS A 127 23.89 -5.91 -20.17
N GLY A 128 24.33 -6.43 -19.02
CA GLY A 128 24.96 -5.62 -17.99
C GLY A 128 26.22 -5.00 -18.59
N THR A 129 26.13 -3.74 -18.99
CA THR A 129 27.26 -2.86 -19.28
C THR A 129 27.63 -2.10 -18.03
#